data_AF-A0A954L7L7-F1
#
_entry.id   AF-A0A954L7L7-F1
#
_cell.length_a   1.000
_cell.length_b   1.000
_cell.length_c   1.000
_cell.angle_alpha   90.00
_cell.angle_beta   90.00
_cell.angle_gamma   90.00
#
_symmetry.space_group_name_H-M   'P 1'
#
loop_
_entity.id
_entity.type
_entity.pdbx_description
1 polymer ?
#
loop_
_entity_poly.entity_id
_entity_poly.type
_entity_poly.pdbx_seq_one_letter_code
_entity_poly.pdbx_strand_id
1 'polypeptide(L)'
;MCCWRDYEYHVADTTVGRVLAEHGIEPAPERQQTGAWSTFLKAHRETLAAIDFTTVEIWTSKGLATVYLMFVMKLKTRRVHLAGCTISPDDAWITPPDRSC
;
A
#
# COMPACT_ATOMS: atom_id res chain seq x y z
N MET A 1 1.10 -16.68 4.97
CA MET A 1 -0.34 -16.34 4.98
C MET A 1 -0.51 -14.95 4.38
N CYS A 2 -0.39 -14.87 3.05
CA CYS A 2 -0.92 -13.72 2.34
C CYS A 2 -2.43 -13.94 2.30
N CYS A 3 -3.16 -13.21 3.14
CA CYS A 3 -4.61 -13.27 3.14
C CYS A 3 -5.08 -12.43 1.95
N TRP A 4 -5.41 -13.09 0.83
CA TRP A 4 -6.16 -12.46 -0.26
C TRP A 4 -7.57 -12.19 0.24
N ARG A 5 -7.73 -11.09 0.98
CA ARG A 5 -8.89 -10.80 1.83
C ARG A 5 -10.01 -10.04 1.12
N ASP A 6 -9.88 -9.83 -0.19
CA ASP A 6 -10.84 -9.08 -1.01
C ASP A 6 -11.85 -9.96 -1.75
N TYR A 7 -11.67 -11.28 -1.72
CA TYR A 7 -12.65 -12.25 -2.21
C TYR A 7 -13.13 -13.09 -1.02
N GLU A 8 -14.43 -13.38 -0.93
CA GLU A 8 -15.10 -14.15 0.14
C GLU A 8 -14.65 -15.64 0.23
N TYR A 9 -13.46 -15.96 -0.29
CA TYR A 9 -12.90 -17.29 -0.36
C TYR A 9 -11.60 -17.38 0.44
N HIS A 10 -11.58 -18.26 1.43
CA HIS A 10 -10.37 -18.64 2.12
C HIS A 10 -9.56 -19.63 1.27
N VAL A 11 -8.69 -19.09 0.41
CA VAL A 11 -7.75 -19.90 -0.37
C VAL A 11 -6.42 -19.99 0.38
N ALA A 12 -5.94 -21.21 0.63
CA ALA A 12 -4.63 -21.42 1.23
C ALA A 12 -3.50 -21.10 0.23
N ASP A 13 -2.38 -20.54 0.70
CA ASP A 13 -1.19 -20.26 -0.11
C ASP A 13 -0.75 -21.50 -0.92
N THR A 14 -0.90 -22.70 -0.35
CA THR A 14 -0.60 -24.00 -1.00
C THR A 14 -1.54 -24.33 -2.15
N THR A 15 -2.80 -23.92 -2.07
CA THR A 15 -3.81 -24.13 -3.13
C THR A 15 -3.48 -23.25 -4.33
N VAL A 16 -3.16 -21.98 -4.09
CA VAL A 16 -2.68 -21.06 -5.14
C VAL A 16 -1.41 -21.62 -5.79
N GLY A 17 -0.43 -22.03 -4.98
CA GLY A 17 0.81 -22.62 -5.50
C GLY A 17 0.59 -23.87 -6.35
N ARG A 18 -0.35 -24.74 -5.95
CA ARG A 18 -0.69 -25.94 -6.71
C ARG A 18 -1.35 -25.61 -8.04
N VAL A 19 -2.32 -24.71 -8.06
CA VAL A 19 -3.00 -24.27 -9.29
C VAL A 19 -2.01 -23.65 -10.27
N LEU A 20 -1.10 -22.80 -9.79
CA LEU A 20 -0.06 -22.21 -10.62
C LEU A 20 0.86 -23.29 -11.22
N ALA A 21 1.30 -24.26 -10.41
CA ALA A 21 2.13 -25.36 -10.87
C ALA A 21 1.40 -26.27 -11.89
N GLU A 22 0.12 -26.58 -11.66
CA GLU A 22 -0.73 -27.36 -12.60
C GLU A 22 -0.85 -26.67 -13.96
N HIS A 23 -0.82 -25.34 -14.00
CA HIS A 23 -0.85 -24.54 -15.23
C HIS A 23 0.55 -24.23 -15.80
N GLY A 24 1.61 -24.83 -15.25
CA GLY A 24 2.99 -24.61 -15.70
C GLY A 24 3.52 -23.21 -15.42
N ILE A 25 2.86 -22.45 -14.54
CA ILE A 25 3.32 -21.13 -14.10
C ILE A 25 4.31 -21.37 -12.97
N GLU A 26 5.60 -21.34 -13.31
CA GLU A 26 6.65 -21.42 -12.30
C GLU A 26 6.53 -20.23 -11.32
N PRO A 27 6.66 -20.47 -10.00
CA PRO A 27 6.78 -19.37 -9.05
C PRO A 27 7.93 -18.48 -9.50
N ALA A 28 7.66 -17.18 -9.67
CA ALA A 28 8.56 -16.21 -10.28
C ALA A 28 10.04 -16.53 -9.97
N PRO A 29 10.82 -17.02 -10.95
CA PRO A 29 12.21 -17.48 -10.76
C PRO A 29 13.11 -16.43 -10.10
N GLU A 30 12.74 -15.15 -10.26
CA GLU A 30 13.44 -13.98 -9.75
C GLU A 30 13.15 -13.62 -8.29
N ARG A 31 12.18 -14.24 -7.61
CA ARG A 31 11.85 -13.84 -6.22
C ARG A 31 13.02 -14.00 -5.25
N GLN A 32 13.99 -14.84 -5.58
CA GLN A 32 15.26 -14.99 -4.83
C GLN A 32 16.44 -14.22 -5.45
N GLN A 33 16.32 -13.71 -6.69
CA GLN A 33 17.40 -13.03 -7.42
C GLN A 33 17.32 -11.50 -7.38
N THR A 34 16.22 -10.92 -6.91
CA THR A 34 16.22 -9.52 -6.50
C THR A 34 17.04 -9.42 -5.21
N GLY A 35 18.19 -8.74 -5.25
CA GLY A 35 19.02 -8.50 -4.07
C GLY A 35 18.17 -8.06 -2.87
N ALA A 36 18.59 -8.46 -1.65
CA ALA A 36 17.80 -8.29 -0.43
C ALA A 36 17.03 -6.96 -0.42
N TRP A 37 15.74 -6.99 -0.07
CA TRP A 37 14.85 -5.81 -0.09
C TRP A 37 15.48 -4.54 0.54
N SER A 38 16.32 -4.74 1.55
CA SER A 38 17.12 -3.69 2.17
C SER A 38 18.08 -2.98 1.20
N THR A 39 18.71 -3.70 0.27
CA THR A 39 19.56 -3.15 -0.80
C THR A 39 18.75 -2.29 -1.76
N PHE A 40 17.59 -2.76 -2.21
CA PHE A 40 16.70 -1.98 -3.07
C PHE A 40 16.24 -0.69 -2.38
N LEU A 41 15.79 -0.78 -1.13
CA LEU A 41 15.39 0.38 -0.34
C LEU A 41 16.55 1.35 -0.12
N LYS A 42 17.77 0.85 0.14
CA LYS A 42 18.97 1.69 0.29
C LYS A 42 19.29 2.43 -1.01
N ALA A 43 19.22 1.76 -2.16
CA ALA A 43 19.50 2.35 -3.47
C ALA A 43 18.49 3.46 -3.84
N HIS A 44 17.21 3.27 -3.51
CA HIS A 44 16.14 4.19 -3.93
C HIS A 44 15.61 5.10 -2.81
N ARG A 45 16.23 5.11 -1.63
CA ARG A 45 15.75 5.89 -0.48
C ARG A 45 15.54 7.39 -0.78
N GLU A 46 16.27 7.92 -1.76
CA GLU A 46 16.25 9.33 -2.14
C GLU A 46 14.99 9.73 -2.92
N THR A 47 14.46 8.77 -3.68
CA THR A 47 13.32 8.93 -4.59
C THR A 47 12.03 8.31 -4.04
N LEU A 48 12.14 7.37 -3.11
CA LEU A 48 10.99 6.72 -2.47
C LEU A 48 10.32 7.60 -1.41
N ALA A 49 8.98 7.54 -1.42
CA ALA A 49 8.12 8.05 -0.38
C ALA A 49 7.11 6.97 0.02
N ALA A 50 6.76 6.92 1.30
CA ALA A 50 5.66 6.12 1.80
C ALA A 50 4.39 6.98 1.82
N ILE A 51 3.25 6.40 1.45
CA ILE A 51 1.93 7.00 1.60
C ILE A 51 1.16 6.15 2.59
N ASP A 52 0.52 6.79 3.56
CA ASP A 52 -0.26 6.10 4.59
C ASP A 52 -1.50 6.92 4.96
N PHE A 53 -2.51 6.25 5.50
CA PHE A 53 -3.79 6.84 5.86
C PHE A 53 -4.06 6.62 7.34
N THR A 54 -4.64 7.63 8.01
CA THR A 54 -5.18 7.45 9.36
C THR A 54 -6.52 8.14 9.49
N THR A 55 -7.29 7.77 10.50
CA THR A 55 -8.58 8.38 10.80
C THR A 55 -8.54 9.04 12.16
N VAL A 56 -9.11 10.23 12.26
CA VAL A 56 -9.34 10.90 13.53
C VAL A 56 -10.82 11.18 13.68
N GLU A 57 -11.34 10.99 14.89
CA GLU A 57 -12.72 11.36 15.21
C GLU A 57 -12.73 12.77 15.78
N ILE A 58 -13.52 13.65 15.18
CA ILE A 58 -13.72 15.01 15.65
C ILE A 58 -15.17 15.24 16.03
N TRP A 59 -15.39 15.96 17.14
CA TRP A 59 -16.73 16.38 17.52
C TRP A 59 -17.12 17.62 16.72
N THR A 60 -18.20 17.54 15.96
CA THR A 60 -18.76 18.64 15.17
C THR A 60 -20.13 19.05 15.71
N SER A 61 -20.66 20.21 15.32
CA SER A 61 -22.01 20.64 15.73
C SER A 61 -23.13 19.67 15.32
N LYS A 62 -22.86 18.77 14.37
CA LYS A 62 -23.80 17.75 13.88
C LYS A 62 -23.54 16.36 14.48
N GLY A 63 -22.58 16.22 15.39
CA GLY A 63 -22.17 14.95 16.00
C GLY A 63 -20.72 14.57 15.71
N LEU A 64 -20.38 13.32 15.99
CA LEU A 64 -19.04 12.77 15.76
C LEU A 64 -18.81 12.56 14.26
N ALA A 65 -17.70 13.07 13.74
CA ALA A 65 -17.30 12.91 12.35
C ALA A 65 -15.92 12.24 12.27
N THR A 66 -15.81 11.20 11.45
CA THR A 66 -14.53 10.56 11.12
C THR A 66 -13.88 11.32 9.96
N VAL A 67 -12.66 11.78 10.18
CA VAL A 67 -11.85 12.47 9.18
C VAL A 67 -10.70 11.56 8.79
N TYR A 68 -10.59 11.30 7.49
CA TYR A 68 -9.52 10.54 6.87
C TYR A 68 -8.39 11.50 6.49
N LEU A 69 -7.19 11.20 6.96
CA LEU A 69 -5.97 11.95 6.72
C LEU A 69 -5.02 11.11 5.86
N MET A 70 -4.48 11.71 4.81
CA MET A 70 -3.46 11.10 3.95
C MET A 70 -2.11 11.76 4.22
N PHE A 71 -1.10 10.96 4.56
CA PHE A 71 0.25 11.42 4.80
C PHE A 71 1.21 10.84 3.77
N VAL A 72 2.18 11.66 3.38
CA VAL A 72 3.29 11.26 2.51
C VAL A 72 4.60 11.48 3.26
N MET A 73 5.39 10.43 3.45
CA MET A 73 6.68 10.48 4.13
C MET A 73 7.83 10.20 3.17
N LYS A 74 8.74 11.17 3.00
CA LYS A 74 10.00 10.93 2.27
C LYS A 74 10.91 10.03 3.11
N LEU A 75 11.31 8.87 2.57
CA LEU A 75 12.05 7.86 3.34
C LEU A 75 13.45 8.33 3.77
N LYS A 76 14.19 9.04 2.91
CA LYS A 76 15.54 9.56 3.24
C LYS A 76 15.54 10.53 4.42
N THR A 77 14.59 11.47 4.45
CA THR A 77 14.59 12.57 5.43
C THR A 77 13.62 12.35 6.58
N ARG A 78 12.78 11.31 6.51
CA ARG A 78 11.66 11.08 7.45
C ARG A 78 10.73 12.30 7.61
N ARG A 79 10.67 13.15 6.57
CA ARG A 79 9.77 14.31 6.55
C ARG A 79 8.39 13.85 6.14
N VAL A 80 7.40 14.22 6.92
CA VAL A 80 5.99 13.89 6.71
C VAL A 80 5.26 15.13 6.18
N HIS A 81 4.45 14.93 5.17
CA HIS A 81 3.58 15.95 4.58
C HIS A 81 2.13 15.45 4.67
N LEU A 82 1.22 16.29 5.14
CA LEU A 82 -0.22 16.04 5.02
C LEU A 82 -0.63 16.35 3.58
N ALA A 83 -0.98 15.31 2.83
CA ALA A 83 -1.36 15.44 1.42
C ALA A 83 -2.87 15.64 1.23
N GLY A 84 -3.68 15.24 2.21
CA GLY A 84 -5.13 15.44 2.14
C GLY A 84 -5.85 15.15 3.46
N CYS A 85 -7.04 15.73 3.58
CA CYS A 85 -7.93 15.56 4.72
C CYS A 85 -9.38 15.62 4.18
N THR A 86 -10.18 14.60 4.47
CA THR A 86 -11.57 14.51 3.99
C THR A 86 -12.45 13.70 4.94
N ILE A 87 -13.74 14.01 4.98
CA ILE A 87 -14.77 13.20 5.65
C ILE A 87 -15.39 12.15 4.73
N SER A 88 -15.06 12.22 3.43
CA SER A 88 -15.59 11.35 2.37
C SER A 88 -14.45 11.05 1.40
N PRO A 89 -13.60 10.05 1.69
CA PRO A 89 -12.53 9.64 0.78
C PRO A 89 -13.14 9.01 -0.47
N ASP A 90 -12.64 9.41 -1.64
CA ASP A 90 -13.02 8.87 -2.94
C ASP A 90 -11.80 8.34 -3.70
N ASP A 91 -12.03 7.68 -4.83
CA ASP A 91 -10.95 7.08 -5.63
C ASP A 91 -9.95 8.13 -6.13
N ALA A 92 -10.44 9.34 -6.44
CA ALA A 92 -9.60 10.44 -6.88
C ALA A 92 -8.66 10.92 -5.77
N TRP A 93 -9.11 10.87 -4.51
CA TRP A 93 -8.32 11.23 -3.34
C TRP A 93 -7.25 10.18 -2.99
N ILE A 94 -7.54 8.89 -3.22
CA ILE A 94 -6.61 7.79 -2.95
C ILE A 94 -5.54 7.67 -4.05
N THR A 95 -5.89 8.00 -5.28
CA THR A 95 -5.01 7.82 -6.44
C THR A 95 -3.79 8.75 -6.31
N PRO A 96 -2.55 8.21 -6.28
CA PRO A 96 -1.36 9.04 -6.33
C PRO A 96 -1.42 9.93 -7.56
N PRO A 97 -1.04 11.22 -7.47
CA PRO A 97 -1.01 12.07 -8.66
C PRO A 97 -0.16 11.40 -9.74
N ASP A 98 -0.74 11.28 -10.94
CA ASP A 98 -0.08 10.69 -12.11
C ASP A 98 1.31 11.29 -12.25
N ARG A 99 2.33 10.43 -12.26
CA ARG A 99 3.70 10.81 -12.55
C ARG A 99 3.93 10.65 -14.06
N SER A 100 3.22 11.44 -14.86
CA SER A 100 3.56 11.65 -16.26
C SER A 100 4.76 12.61 -16.34
N CYS A 101 5.95 12.11 -16.04
CA CYS A 101 7.25 12.71 -16.35
C CYS A 101 8.35 11.64 -16.24
#